data_AF-A0A9W4D139-F1
#
_entry.id   AF-A0A9W4D139-F1
#
_cell.length_a   1.000
_cell.length_b   1.000
_cell.length_c   1.000
_cell.angle_alpha   90.00
_cell.angle_beta   90.00
_cell.angle_gamma   90.00
#
_symmetry.space_group_name_H-M   'P 1'
#
loop_
_entity.id
_entity.type
_entity.pdbx_description
1 polymer ?
#
loop_
_entity_poly.entity_id
_entity_poly.type
_entity_poly.pdbx_seq_one_letter_code
_entity_poly.pdbx_strand_id
1 'polypeptide(L)'
;MRYCIVALILQSVSVSVAVMEAFQTPHIPEDQKSFNCDGRIYNSHSFGQYRDMNGYFRHSAAADVNLVRRVSDVTRAKQTDVKYMYHDDSRRIDHLHLPIFESHPVVITRDTLIYDQHSRVCAIITQIGQPTNTPHRETRTVYDVSDTFCPIQQPNTHL
;
A
#
# COMPACT_ATOMS: atom_id res chain seq x y z
N MET A 1 -14.71 18.27 38.74
CA MET A 1 -13.55 17.87 37.91
C MET A 1 -13.73 16.56 37.13
N ARG A 2 -14.95 16.03 36.94
CA ARG A 2 -15.17 14.80 36.15
C ARG A 2 -15.30 15.05 34.63
N TYR A 3 -15.65 16.28 34.24
CA TYR A 3 -15.85 16.64 32.82
C TYR A 3 -14.56 16.90 32.04
N CYS A 4 -13.48 17.34 32.70
CA CYS A 4 -12.20 17.63 32.03
C CYS A 4 -11.54 16.36 31.48
N ILE A 5 -11.72 15.21 32.16
CA ILE A 5 -11.16 13.92 31.73
C ILE A 5 -11.85 13.44 30.43
N VAL A 6 -13.17 13.61 30.33
CA VAL A 6 -13.93 13.25 29.12
C VAL A 6 -13.50 14.12 27.93
N ALA A 7 -13.29 15.42 28.15
CA ALA A 7 -12.83 16.33 27.09
C ALA A 7 -11.42 15.99 26.58
N LEU A 8 -10.50 15.62 27.46
CA LEU A 8 -9.13 15.22 27.09
C LEU A 8 -9.10 13.86 26.36
N ILE A 9 -9.96 12.93 26.73
CA ILE A 9 -10.11 11.64 26.03
C ILE A 9 -10.70 11.87 24.63
N LEU A 10 -11.73 12.72 24.50
CA LEU A 10 -12.34 12.99 23.20
C LEU A 10 -11.36 13.66 22.23
N GLN A 11 -10.55 14.61 22.72
CA GLN A 11 -9.51 15.27 21.91
C GLN A 11 -8.43 14.28 21.46
N SER A 12 -7.93 13.43 22.35
CA SER A 12 -6.88 12.45 22.01
C SER A 12 -7.35 11.38 21.01
N VAL A 13 -8.61 10.94 21.12
CA VAL A 13 -9.21 10.01 20.16
C VAL A 13 -9.41 10.69 18.80
N SER A 14 -9.88 11.95 18.76
CA SER A 14 -10.08 12.68 17.51
C SER A 14 -8.79 12.90 16.72
N VAL A 15 -7.68 13.19 17.40
CA VAL A 15 -6.37 13.34 16.76
C VAL A 15 -5.87 12.00 16.18
N SER A 16 -6.08 10.90 16.89
CA SER A 16 -5.62 9.58 16.45
C SER A 16 -6.37 9.09 15.21
N VAL A 17 -7.68 9.31 15.14
CA VAL A 17 -8.50 8.93 13.97
C VAL A 17 -8.18 9.80 12.75
N ALA A 18 -8.00 11.11 12.94
CA ALA A 18 -7.63 12.02 11.86
C ALA A 18 -6.26 11.68 11.25
N VAL A 19 -5.30 11.26 12.07
CA VAL A 19 -3.96 10.82 11.59
C VAL A 19 -4.05 9.52 10.77
N MET A 20 -5.02 8.64 11.05
CA MET A 20 -5.26 7.44 10.24
C MET A 20 -5.92 7.76 8.89
N GLU A 21 -6.85 8.71 8.84
CA GLU A 21 -7.45 9.18 7.58
C GLU A 21 -6.47 9.98 6.71
N ALA A 22 -5.42 10.56 7.31
CA ALA A 22 -4.49 11.44 6.60
C ALA A 22 -3.70 10.74 5.47
N PHE A 23 -3.40 9.45 5.56
CA PHE A 23 -2.63 8.72 4.53
C PHE A 23 -3.46 7.74 3.70
N GLN A 24 -4.69 7.47 4.11
CA GLN A 24 -5.61 6.57 3.42
C GLN A 24 -6.67 7.34 2.62
N THR A 25 -7.20 6.70 1.59
CA THR A 25 -8.42 7.14 0.89
C THR A 25 -9.39 5.97 0.82
N PRO A 26 -10.72 6.19 0.84
CA PRO A 26 -11.69 5.09 0.67
C PRO A 26 -11.43 4.29 -0.60
N HIS A 27 -11.73 2.98 -0.58
CA HIS A 27 -11.65 2.16 -1.79
C HIS A 27 -12.56 2.72 -2.89
N ILE A 28 -11.99 2.83 -4.09
CA ILE A 28 -12.71 3.14 -5.33
C ILE A 28 -12.66 1.93 -6.28
N PRO A 29 -13.48 1.91 -7.34
CA PRO A 29 -13.39 0.90 -8.40
C PRO A 29 -11.96 0.74 -8.95
N GLU A 30 -11.52 -0.50 -9.20
CA GLU A 30 -10.15 -0.83 -9.61
C GLU A 30 -9.71 -0.11 -10.90
N ASP A 31 -10.64 0.10 -11.83
CA ASP A 31 -10.45 0.82 -13.09
C ASP A 31 -10.01 2.28 -12.89
N GLN A 32 -10.30 2.87 -11.74
CA GLN A 32 -9.96 4.24 -11.38
C GLN A 32 -8.72 4.35 -10.50
N LYS A 33 -8.09 3.23 -10.12
CA LYS A 33 -6.91 3.25 -9.27
C LYS A 33 -5.65 3.49 -10.10
N SER A 34 -4.82 4.41 -9.62
CA SER A 34 -3.46 4.59 -10.11
C SER A 34 -2.48 4.93 -9.00
N PHE A 35 -1.24 4.47 -9.17
CA PHE A 35 -0.10 4.77 -8.30
C PHE A 35 1.08 5.23 -9.14
N ASN A 36 1.87 6.16 -8.60
CA ASN A 36 3.10 6.64 -9.22
C ASN A 36 4.30 6.18 -8.38
N CYS A 37 5.10 5.25 -8.90
CA CYS A 37 6.32 4.75 -8.28
C CYS A 37 7.54 5.30 -9.02
N ASP A 38 8.14 6.38 -8.51
CA ASP A 38 9.32 7.03 -9.13
C ASP A 38 9.17 7.30 -10.64
N GLY A 39 7.99 7.79 -11.05
CA GLY A 39 7.66 8.08 -12.45
C GLY A 39 7.03 6.91 -13.21
N ARG A 40 7.04 5.68 -12.67
CA ARG A 40 6.29 4.54 -13.22
C ARG A 40 4.84 4.61 -12.78
N ILE A 41 3.91 4.65 -13.73
CA ILE A 41 2.49 4.71 -13.43
C ILE A 41 1.90 3.29 -13.52
N TYR A 42 1.39 2.81 -12.40
CA TYR A 42 0.63 1.56 -12.33
C TYR A 42 -0.85 1.87 -12.25
N ASN A 43 -1.64 1.30 -13.15
CA ASN A 43 -3.08 1.49 -13.22
C ASN A 43 -3.79 0.15 -13.43
N SER A 44 -5.12 0.21 -13.61
CA SER A 44 -5.97 -0.96 -13.85
C SER A 44 -5.49 -1.89 -14.96
N HIS A 45 -4.98 -1.33 -16.05
CA HIS A 45 -4.40 -2.12 -17.14
C HIS A 45 -3.15 -2.88 -16.67
N SER A 46 -2.25 -2.22 -15.92
CA SER A 46 -1.07 -2.87 -15.33
C SER A 46 -1.47 -3.99 -14.38
N PHE A 47 -2.48 -3.77 -13.52
CA PHE A 47 -2.94 -4.78 -12.57
C PHE A 47 -3.55 -6.01 -13.25
N GLY A 48 -4.28 -5.80 -14.34
CA GLY A 48 -4.90 -6.87 -15.11
C GLY A 48 -3.90 -7.91 -15.63
N GLN A 49 -2.65 -7.52 -15.89
CA GLN A 49 -1.59 -8.43 -16.35
C GLN A 49 -1.19 -9.47 -15.30
N TYR A 50 -1.46 -9.20 -14.02
CA TYR A 50 -1.11 -10.07 -12.91
C TYR A 50 -2.30 -10.88 -12.36
N ARG A 51 -3.49 -10.67 -12.91
CA ARG A 51 -4.70 -11.40 -12.54
C ARG A 51 -4.82 -12.68 -13.35
N ASP A 52 -5.40 -13.72 -12.75
CA ASP A 52 -5.77 -14.94 -13.45
C ASP A 52 -7.09 -14.77 -14.25
N MET A 53 -7.53 -15.84 -14.91
CA MET A 53 -8.77 -15.85 -15.71
C MET A 53 -10.04 -15.55 -14.90
N ASN A 54 -9.98 -15.71 -13.58
CA ASN A 54 -11.08 -15.43 -12.67
C ASN A 54 -10.97 -14.02 -12.05
N GLY A 55 -9.96 -13.24 -12.43
CA GLY A 55 -9.71 -11.91 -11.92
C GLY A 55 -8.99 -11.87 -10.57
N TYR A 56 -8.47 -12.99 -10.06
CA TYR A 56 -7.74 -13.02 -8.78
C TYR A 56 -6.24 -12.84 -8.98
N PHE A 57 -5.58 -12.19 -8.03
CA PHE A 57 -4.12 -12.22 -7.97
C PHE A 57 -3.68 -13.60 -7.49
N ARG A 58 -2.66 -14.18 -8.14
CA ARG A 58 -2.07 -15.43 -7.65
C ARG A 58 -1.39 -15.16 -6.31
N HIS A 59 -1.85 -15.86 -5.27
CA HIS A 59 -1.32 -15.72 -3.92
C HIS A 59 0.20 -15.88 -3.90
N SER A 60 0.89 -14.83 -3.46
CA SER A 60 2.31 -14.84 -3.16
C SER A 60 2.48 -14.60 -1.65
N ALA A 61 3.37 -15.37 -1.04
CA ALA A 61 3.13 -16.08 0.23
C ALA A 61 3.28 -15.27 1.54
N ALA A 62 3.10 -13.94 1.53
CA ALA A 62 3.27 -13.14 2.74
C ALA A 62 2.04 -12.25 3.00
N ALA A 63 1.33 -12.55 4.10
CA ALA A 63 0.36 -11.62 4.68
C ALA A 63 1.09 -10.61 5.57
N ASP A 64 0.76 -9.33 5.45
CA ASP A 64 1.36 -8.26 6.22
C ASP A 64 0.35 -7.48 7.06
N VAL A 65 0.30 -7.87 8.33
CA VAL A 65 -0.57 -7.26 9.34
C VAL A 65 -0.06 -5.91 9.84
N ASN A 66 1.19 -5.54 9.54
CA ASN A 66 1.82 -4.30 9.99
C ASN A 66 1.82 -3.20 8.93
N LEU A 67 1.26 -3.45 7.75
CA LEU A 67 1.29 -2.52 6.62
C LEU A 67 0.78 -1.12 7.00
N VAL A 68 -0.42 -1.05 7.57
CA VAL A 68 -1.07 0.23 7.93
C VAL A 68 -0.19 1.04 8.88
N ARG A 69 0.43 0.37 9.85
CA ARG A 69 1.36 1.01 10.79
C ARG A 69 2.58 1.57 10.05
N ARG A 70 3.18 0.81 9.13
CA ARG A 70 4.34 1.28 8.35
C ARG A 70 3.99 2.48 7.46
N VAL A 71 2.83 2.47 6.79
CA VAL A 71 2.39 3.62 5.97
C VAL A 71 2.20 4.86 6.85
N SER A 72 1.57 4.71 8.01
CA SER A 72 1.42 5.78 9.01
C SER A 72 2.78 6.35 9.43
N ASP A 73 3.74 5.48 9.77
CA ASP A 73 5.06 5.89 10.23
C ASP A 73 5.83 6.66 9.13
N VAL A 74 5.78 6.18 7.88
CA VAL A 74 6.39 6.85 6.72
C VAL A 74 5.74 8.20 6.45
N THR A 75 4.41 8.28 6.46
CA THR A 75 3.68 9.52 6.17
C THR A 75 3.97 10.58 7.24
N ARG A 76 3.98 10.17 8.52
CA ARG A 76 4.31 11.05 9.64
C ARG A 76 5.75 11.56 9.58
N ALA A 77 6.69 10.69 9.23
CA ALA A 77 8.10 11.08 9.06
C ALA A 77 8.28 12.09 7.92
N LYS A 78 7.54 11.94 6.82
CA LYS A 78 7.60 12.83 5.65
C LYS A 78 6.78 14.11 5.81
N GLN A 79 5.91 14.22 6.81
CA GLN A 79 5.00 15.36 7.04
C GLN A 79 4.25 15.75 5.76
N THR A 80 3.63 14.77 5.11
CA THR A 80 2.97 14.94 3.82
C THR A 80 1.49 14.58 3.90
N ASP A 81 0.65 15.30 3.14
CA ASP A 81 -0.78 15.00 2.99
C ASP A 81 -1.07 14.02 1.83
N VAL A 82 -0.01 13.49 1.22
CA VAL A 82 -0.11 12.54 0.12
C VAL A 82 -0.73 11.23 0.60
N LYS A 83 -1.67 10.72 -0.19
CA LYS A 83 -2.33 9.43 0.06
C LYS A 83 -1.49 8.31 -0.58
N TYR A 84 -1.26 7.24 0.17
CA TYR A 84 -0.41 6.12 -0.26
C TYR A 84 -1.17 4.79 -0.32
N MET A 85 -2.35 4.74 0.28
CA MET A 85 -3.07 3.49 0.49
C MET A 85 -4.58 3.68 0.37
N TYR A 86 -5.26 2.75 -0.29
CA TYR A 86 -6.71 2.64 -0.20
C TYR A 86 -7.10 1.90 1.09
N HIS A 87 -8.10 2.42 1.78
CA HIS A 87 -8.63 1.86 3.02
C HIS A 87 -9.33 0.53 2.75
N ASP A 88 -9.02 -0.49 3.55
CA ASP A 88 -9.69 -1.79 3.51
C ASP A 88 -10.96 -1.75 4.37
N ASP A 89 -12.11 -2.10 3.79
CA ASP A 89 -13.40 -2.21 4.50
C ASP A 89 -13.46 -3.44 5.44
N SER A 90 -12.46 -4.31 5.39
CA SER A 90 -12.41 -5.55 6.15
C SER A 90 -12.02 -5.36 7.62
N ARG A 91 -12.65 -6.16 8.49
CA ARG A 91 -12.28 -6.30 9.91
C ARG A 91 -11.01 -7.14 10.12
N ARG A 92 -10.59 -7.90 9.11
CA ARG A 92 -9.33 -8.67 9.10
C ARG A 92 -8.44 -8.10 8.02
N ILE A 93 -7.33 -7.52 8.45
CA ILE A 93 -6.40 -6.82 7.59
C ILE A 93 -5.23 -7.77 7.28
N ASP A 94 -5.49 -8.72 6.39
CA ASP A 94 -4.45 -9.55 5.80
C ASP A 94 -4.13 -9.00 4.41
N HIS A 95 -3.11 -8.15 4.33
CA HIS A 95 -2.61 -7.65 3.06
C HIS A 95 -1.65 -8.63 2.44
N LEU A 96 -1.89 -9.01 1.19
CA LEU A 96 -1.08 -9.96 0.46
C LEU A 96 -0.18 -9.22 -0.52
N HIS A 97 1.00 -9.78 -0.75
CA HIS A 97 2.03 -9.14 -1.55
C HIS A 97 2.22 -9.88 -2.87
N LEU A 98 2.51 -9.15 -3.94
CA LEU A 98 2.83 -9.69 -5.26
C LEU A 98 3.93 -8.84 -5.92
N PRO A 99 5.12 -9.39 -6.17
CA PRO A 99 6.17 -8.67 -6.89
C PRO A 99 5.72 -8.32 -8.32
N ILE A 100 6.01 -7.09 -8.75
CA ILE A 100 5.72 -6.59 -10.09
C ILE A 100 6.92 -6.88 -11.00
N PHE A 101 6.66 -7.51 -12.14
CA PHE A 101 7.68 -7.79 -13.16
C PHE A 101 7.27 -7.13 -14.47
N GLU A 102 8.15 -6.34 -15.08
CA GLU A 102 7.89 -5.80 -16.42
C GLU A 102 8.14 -6.89 -17.46
N SER A 103 7.21 -7.01 -18.43
CA SER A 103 7.31 -8.02 -19.47
C SER A 103 8.21 -7.54 -20.62
N HIS A 104 9.41 -8.12 -20.65
CA HIS A 104 10.37 -8.15 -21.78
C HIS A 104 11.10 -6.85 -22.16
N PRO A 105 12.45 -6.80 -21.97
CA PRO A 105 13.23 -7.76 -21.18
C PRO A 105 12.66 -7.84 -19.75
N VAL A 106 12.69 -9.01 -19.12
CA VAL A 106 12.15 -9.18 -17.76
C VAL A 106 12.99 -8.31 -16.81
N VAL A 107 12.55 -7.08 -16.61
CA VAL A 107 13.12 -6.19 -15.60
C VAL A 107 12.36 -6.49 -14.32
N ILE A 108 13.09 -7.07 -13.36
CA ILE A 108 12.59 -7.20 -12.00
C ILE A 108 12.47 -5.78 -11.46
N THR A 109 11.25 -5.26 -11.40
CA THR A 109 11.01 -4.04 -10.66
C THR A 109 11.18 -4.36 -9.19
N ARG A 110 11.58 -3.37 -8.41
CA ARG A 110 11.58 -3.48 -6.94
C ARG A 110 10.20 -3.20 -6.35
N ASP A 111 9.19 -3.12 -7.21
CA ASP A 111 7.84 -2.73 -6.84
C ASP A 111 7.04 -3.97 -6.47
N THR A 112 6.32 -3.90 -5.36
CA THR A 112 5.47 -4.97 -4.83
C THR A 112 4.05 -4.43 -4.73
N LEU A 113 3.15 -5.05 -5.47
CA LEU A 113 1.72 -4.82 -5.39
C LEU A 113 1.18 -5.40 -4.08
N ILE A 114 0.36 -4.61 -3.40
CA ILE A 114 -0.34 -5.02 -2.20
C ILE A 114 -1.84 -5.07 -2.48
N TYR A 115 -2.47 -6.18 -2.12
CA TYR A 115 -3.89 -6.38 -2.31
C TYR A 115 -4.54 -7.02 -1.08
N ASP A 116 -5.83 -6.79 -0.91
CA ASP A 116 -6.62 -7.39 0.15
C ASP A 116 -7.06 -8.83 -0.19
N GLN A 117 -7.73 -9.48 0.75
CA GLN A 117 -8.34 -10.80 0.56
C GLN A 117 -9.38 -10.88 -0.56
N HIS A 118 -9.91 -9.75 -1.05
CA HIS A 118 -10.84 -9.67 -2.18
C HIS A 118 -10.11 -9.42 -3.51
N SER A 119 -8.78 -9.51 -3.53
CA SER A 119 -7.96 -9.17 -4.69
C SER A 119 -8.17 -7.73 -5.18
N ARG A 120 -8.44 -6.79 -4.28
CA ARG A 120 -8.45 -5.34 -4.57
C ARG A 120 -7.08 -4.76 -4.26
N VAL A 121 -6.53 -3.94 -5.15
CA VAL A 121 -5.23 -3.29 -4.94
C VAL A 121 -5.37 -2.21 -3.87
N CYS A 122 -4.51 -2.26 -2.86
CA CYS A 122 -4.51 -1.35 -1.71
C CYS A 122 -3.37 -0.35 -1.78
N ALA A 123 -2.16 -0.80 -2.12
CA ALA A 123 -0.95 0.02 -2.18
C ALA A 123 0.11 -0.61 -3.09
N ILE A 124 1.17 0.14 -3.38
CA ILE A 124 2.41 -0.39 -3.98
C ILE A 124 3.60 0.08 -3.15
N ILE A 125 4.54 -0.83 -2.89
CA ILE A 125 5.80 -0.53 -2.21
C ILE A 125 6.95 -0.71 -3.20
N THR A 126 7.86 0.25 -3.25
CA THR A 126 9.15 0.15 -3.92
C THR A 126 10.23 -0.15 -2.88
N GLN A 127 10.93 -1.27 -3.02
CA GLN A 127 12.07 -1.61 -2.17
C GLN A 127 13.31 -0.78 -2.56
N ILE A 128 13.92 -0.08 -1.61
CA ILE A 128 15.17 0.66 -1.83
C ILE A 128 16.33 -0.15 -1.24
N GLY A 129 17.07 -0.88 -2.08
CA GLY A 129 18.25 -1.65 -1.63
C GLY A 129 18.90 -2.44 -2.77
N GLN A 130 20.20 -2.74 -2.66
CA GLN A 130 20.89 -3.59 -3.65
C GLN A 130 20.30 -5.01 -3.66
N PRO A 131 20.07 -5.63 -4.83
CA PRO A 131 19.73 -7.04 -4.88
C PRO A 131 20.90 -7.84 -4.30
N THR A 132 20.72 -8.41 -3.12
CA THR A 132 21.67 -9.41 -2.61
C THR A 132 21.49 -10.65 -3.46
N ASN A 133 22.44 -10.86 -4.38
CA ASN A 133 22.59 -12.09 -5.14
C ASN A 133 22.89 -13.25 -4.17
N THR A 134 21.87 -13.78 -3.52
CA THR A 134 21.96 -15.02 -2.74
C THR A 134 20.89 -15.97 -3.25
N PRO A 135 21.28 -17.08 -3.93
CA PRO A 135 20.34 -18.08 -4.38
C PRO A 135 19.85 -18.88 -3.17
N HIS A 136 18.55 -19.18 -3.18
CA HIS A 136 17.90 -20.15 -2.28
C HIS A 136 18.03 -19.90 -0.77
N ARG A 137 17.14 -19.07 -0.24
CA ARG A 137 16.56 -19.34 1.08
C ARG A 137 15.18 -18.74 1.17
N GLU A 138 14.20 -19.54 1.60
CA GLU A 138 12.82 -19.14 1.89
C GLU A 138 12.81 -17.76 2.54
N THR A 139 12.49 -16.76 1.73
CA THR A 139 12.70 -15.37 2.10
C THR A 139 11.50 -14.96 2.91
N ARG A 140 11.63 -15.12 4.23
CA ARG A 140 10.88 -14.28 5.17
C ARG A 140 11.18 -12.86 4.73
N THR A 141 10.23 -12.20 4.09
CA THR A 141 10.39 -10.84 3.56
C THR A 141 10.48 -9.92 4.76
N VAL A 142 11.70 -9.77 5.28
CA VAL A 142 12.03 -8.76 6.28
C VAL A 142 12.13 -7.46 5.49
N TYR A 143 11.00 -6.77 5.39
CA TYR A 143 10.91 -5.44 4.82
C TYR A 143 11.80 -4.50 5.65
N ASP A 144 12.83 -3.93 5.02
CA ASP A 144 13.76 -2.99 5.63
C ASP A 144 13.12 -1.59 5.67
N VAL A 145 13.62 -0.72 6.54
CA VAL A 145 13.16 0.67 6.74
C VAL A 145 13.36 1.53 5.47
N SER A 146 14.01 0.98 4.46
CA SER A 146 14.26 1.63 3.17
C SER A 146 13.08 1.54 2.19
N ASP A 147 12.02 0.80 2.48
CA ASP A 147 10.86 0.72 1.61
C ASP A 147 10.13 2.07 1.46
N THR A 148 9.70 2.37 0.24
CA THR A 148 8.90 3.57 -0.06
C THR A 148 7.55 3.22 -0.64
N PHE A 149 6.50 3.84 -0.11
CA PHE A 149 5.16 3.70 -0.66
C PHE A 149 4.97 4.60 -1.87
N CYS A 150 4.32 4.06 -2.89
CA CYS A 150 3.98 4.82 -4.08
C CYS A 150 2.74 5.68 -3.81
N PRO A 151 2.79 7.00 -4.04
CA PRO A 151 1.62 7.85 -3.93
C PRO A 151 0.48 7.41 -4.86
N ILE A 152 -0.75 7.54 -4.37
CA ILE A 152 -1.95 7.44 -5.18
C ILE A 152 -1.96 8.63 -6.14
N GLN A 153 -2.05 8.34 -7.42
CA GLN A 153 -2.29 9.34 -8.43
C GLN A 153 -3.79 9.51 -8.55
N GLN A 154 -4.31 10.64 -8.08
CA GLN A 154 -5.72 10.95 -8.29
C GLN A 154 -5.96 11.19 -9.79
N PRO A 155 -7.10 10.73 -10.34
CA PRO A 155 -7.47 11.10 -11.70
C PRO A 155 -7.50 12.63 -11.78
N ASN A 156 -6.75 13.21 -12.73
CA ASN A 156 -6.69 14.65 -12.93
C ASN A 156 -8.12 15.20 -13.03
N THR A 157 -8.59 15.84 -11.96
CA THR A 157 -9.82 16.62 -11.94
C THR A 157 -9.51 18.00 -12.51
N HIS A 158 -8.98 18.03 -13.73
CA HIS A 158 -8.99 19.24 -14.54
C HIS A 158 -10.31 19.26 -15.30
N LEU A 159 -11.32 19.83 -14.63
CA LEU A 159 -12.50 20.42 -15.26
C LEU A 159 -12.14 21.83 -15.75
#